data_AF-A0A820GI24-F1
#
_entry.id   AF-A0A820GI24-F1
#
_cell.length_a   1.000
_cell.length_b   1.000
_cell.length_c   1.000
_cell.angle_alpha   90.00
_cell.angle_beta   90.00
_cell.angle_gamma   90.00
#
_symmetry.space_group_name_H-M   'P 1'
#
loop_
_entity.id
_entity.type
_entity.pdbx_description
1 polymer ?
#
loop_
_entity_poly.entity_id
_entity_poly.type
_entity_poly.pdbx_seq_one_letter_code
_entity_poly.pdbx_strand_id
1 'polypeptide(L)'
;GPRCYLNSICQVNTCMNKGICVPHDARHSFTNFTCVCPEGFSGEICENNDVQIDMSFSDVERPQFILIHFIKVIKPHFISTDPAPSRITMFKKIQFHQKIITFHMASDFHLVFVQLETIYYLIVLQHEYIPTIVISTQISSSQRCPHIRELLDEVLVDYPILRRVTNYHTVCKQHSHLMCFHDNETFMCLCTQERHANCFHFNFNMTYDYHPHCPTKKICNCQECFYGDKCQFTTKHSGLSLDSILGYHIHPHLSINQQSLLVRISIILATLILIIGLISGILSNLTFKIKSVRELGCGFYLFVSSITSILIIIFLNIKLWFLILSQMNIITSRSFLWFNCHSIEYLLRLLLATNDWLHACVTVERFLVVYLGIRFDKPNSKKYAKRMIWVIVLLTAASILHDPIHRRLFDDIEEERTWCMLHITPQLEIYDRFINILHFLVPFSLNFILAIGIIFYTAKQRSSMG
;
A
#
# COMPACT_ATOMS: atom_id res chain seq x y z
N GLY A 1 12.70 38.90 -9.32
CA GLY A 1 14.01 38.85 -10.02
C GLY A 1 14.80 37.64 -9.56
N PRO A 2 15.83 37.17 -10.29
CA PRO A 2 16.46 35.86 -10.09
C PRO A 2 17.47 35.79 -8.91
N ARG A 3 17.41 36.70 -7.94
CA ARG A 3 18.22 36.68 -6.71
C ARG A 3 17.46 37.33 -5.55
N CYS A 4 16.40 36.69 -5.07
CA CYS A 4 15.89 36.99 -3.73
C CYS A 4 16.77 36.27 -2.71
N TYR A 5 17.90 36.88 -2.34
CA TYR A 5 18.60 36.51 -1.10
C TYR A 5 17.81 37.11 0.06
N LEU A 6 16.86 36.36 0.60
CA LEU A 6 16.25 36.69 1.88
C LEU A 6 17.28 36.35 2.95
N ASN A 7 17.97 37.36 3.47
CA ASN A 7 18.78 37.23 4.69
C ASN A 7 17.83 36.80 5.81
N SER A 8 17.98 35.56 6.26
CA SER A 8 17.20 34.99 7.37
C SER A 8 18.15 34.38 8.39
N ILE A 9 17.76 34.39 9.65
CA ILE A 9 18.51 33.77 10.77
C ILE A 9 18.83 32.29 10.50
N CYS A 10 18.02 31.61 9.69
CA CYS A 10 18.21 30.22 9.28
C CYS A 10 19.33 29.97 8.25
N GLN A 11 20.00 31.00 7.73
CA GLN A 11 21.18 30.82 6.86
C GLN A 11 22.42 30.38 7.64
N VAL A 12 22.50 30.73 8.93
CA VAL A 12 23.46 30.18 9.87
C VAL A 12 22.80 28.92 10.42
N ASN A 13 23.43 27.74 10.32
CA ASN A 13 22.92 26.47 10.85
C ASN A 13 22.58 26.60 12.35
N THR A 14 21.38 27.08 12.67
CA THR A 14 20.97 27.45 14.03
C THR A 14 20.39 26.23 14.76
N CYS A 15 19.85 25.27 14.02
CA CYS A 15 19.35 24.01 14.55
C CYS A 15 20.46 22.94 14.56
N MET A 16 20.59 22.24 15.68
CA MET A 16 21.51 21.11 15.86
C MET A 16 20.94 19.81 15.25
N ASN A 17 21.77 18.75 15.21
CA ASN A 17 21.37 17.40 14.82
C ASN A 17 20.64 17.27 13.47
N LYS A 18 20.95 18.15 12.50
CA LYS A 18 20.30 18.25 11.18
C LYS A 18 18.83 18.71 11.24
N GLY A 19 18.45 19.44 12.29
CA GLY A 19 17.15 20.12 12.38
C GLY A 19 16.95 21.13 11.26
N ILE A 20 15.70 21.30 10.85
CA ILE A 20 15.32 22.24 9.79
C ILE A 20 14.88 23.55 10.45
N CYS A 21 15.60 24.63 10.16
CA CYS A 21 15.24 25.96 10.65
C CYS A 21 14.11 26.56 9.82
N VAL A 22 13.02 26.96 10.48
CA VAL A 22 11.87 27.60 9.87
C VAL A 22 11.68 29.00 10.48
N PRO A 23 11.87 30.09 9.71
CA PRO A 23 11.61 31.43 10.21
C PRO A 23 10.10 31.69 10.29
N HIS A 24 9.64 32.38 11.34
CA HIS A 24 8.21 32.70 11.50
C HIS A 24 7.70 33.71 10.44
N ASP A 25 8.56 34.63 9.99
CA ASP A 25 8.25 35.55 8.88
C ASP A 25 9.40 35.56 7.86
N ALA A 26 9.08 35.18 6.62
CA ALA A 26 10.03 35.17 5.51
C ALA A 26 10.50 36.58 5.09
N ARG A 27 9.82 37.66 5.52
CA ARG A 27 10.11 39.05 5.12
C ARG A 27 10.97 39.84 6.13
N HIS A 28 10.95 39.47 7.40
CA HIS A 28 11.76 40.07 8.47
C HIS A 28 12.19 38.99 9.49
N SER A 29 13.20 38.21 9.13
CA SER A 29 13.61 37.01 9.89
C SER A 29 14.90 37.24 10.71
N PHE A 30 14.91 38.28 11.54
CA PHE A 30 16.05 38.58 12.43
C PHE A 30 15.85 38.19 13.89
N THR A 31 14.63 37.84 14.33
CA THR A 31 14.35 37.64 15.77
C THR A 31 13.76 36.28 16.13
N ASN A 32 12.82 35.73 15.33
CA ASN A 32 12.09 34.52 15.73
C ASN A 32 12.17 33.40 14.66
N PHE A 33 12.58 32.22 15.11
CA PHE A 33 12.62 30.98 14.32
C PHE A 33 12.10 29.80 15.14
N THR A 34 11.77 28.70 14.46
CA THR A 34 11.47 27.41 15.08
C THR A 34 12.33 26.34 14.41
N CYS A 35 12.93 25.45 15.20
CA CYS A 35 13.59 24.27 14.68
C CYS A 35 12.61 23.11 14.59
N VAL A 36 12.54 22.49 13.41
CA VAL A 36 11.85 21.22 13.21
C VAL A 36 12.87 20.10 13.39
N CYS A 37 12.75 19.36 14.48
CA CYS A 37 13.72 18.32 14.85
C CYS A 37 13.48 17.01 14.09
N PRO A 38 14.56 16.33 13.69
CA PRO A 38 14.46 14.99 13.13
C PRO A 38 14.09 13.98 14.21
N GLU A 39 13.64 12.79 13.79
CA GLU A 39 13.26 11.71 14.70
C GLU A 39 14.44 11.36 15.64
N GLY A 40 14.13 11.19 16.93
CA GLY A 40 15.13 10.93 17.98
C GLY A 40 15.73 12.16 18.63
N PHE A 41 15.33 13.37 18.22
CA PHE A 41 15.81 14.62 18.79
C PHE A 41 14.68 15.58 19.13
N SER A 42 14.85 16.34 20.21
CA SER A 42 13.91 17.36 20.68
C SER A 42 14.64 18.56 21.31
N GLY A 43 13.88 19.57 21.74
CA GLY A 43 14.42 20.83 22.26
C GLY A 43 14.17 22.02 21.33
N GLU A 44 14.52 23.22 21.77
CA GLU A 44 14.28 24.46 21.01
C GLU A 44 15.12 24.52 19.73
N ILE A 45 16.32 23.94 19.78
CA ILE A 45 17.26 23.86 18.67
C ILE A 45 17.63 22.41 18.34
N CYS A 46 16.84 21.44 18.77
CA CYS A 46 17.08 20.00 18.58
C CYS A 46 18.33 19.49 19.30
N GLU A 47 18.63 20.06 20.47
CA GLU A 47 19.80 19.76 21.30
C GLU A 47 19.68 18.49 22.14
N ASN A 48 18.46 18.04 22.42
CA ASN A 48 18.21 16.89 23.30
C ASN A 48 18.05 15.61 22.50
N ASN A 49 18.59 14.51 23.03
CA ASN A 49 18.33 13.18 22.51
C ASN A 49 17.09 12.61 23.19
N ASP A 50 16.15 12.12 22.40
CA ASP A 50 14.95 11.47 22.91
C ASP A 50 15.28 10.08 23.45
N VAL A 51 14.46 9.61 24.40
CA VAL A 51 14.56 8.22 24.87
C VAL A 51 14.17 7.27 23.75
N GLN A 52 15.05 6.35 23.40
CA GLN A 52 14.82 5.34 22.38
C GLN A 52 14.24 4.08 23.02
N ILE A 53 13.17 3.55 22.45
CA ILE A 53 12.56 2.30 22.90
C ILE A 53 12.54 1.34 21.73
N ASP A 54 13.20 0.19 21.91
CA ASP A 54 13.31 -0.90 20.95
C ASP A 54 12.43 -2.06 21.41
N MET A 55 11.44 -2.42 20.60
CA MET A 55 10.42 -3.40 20.95
C MET A 55 10.39 -4.56 19.95
N SER A 56 10.35 -5.80 20.42
CA SER A 56 10.13 -6.99 19.56
C SER A 56 8.86 -7.76 19.96
N PHE A 57 8.42 -8.72 19.13
CA PHE A 57 7.30 -9.63 19.44
C PHE A 57 7.83 -11.04 19.68
N SER A 58 7.34 -11.71 20.74
CA SER A 58 7.74 -13.08 21.07
C SER A 58 6.69 -14.11 20.63
N ASP A 59 5.55 -14.16 21.33
CA ASP A 59 4.49 -15.18 21.19
C ASP A 59 3.13 -14.59 20.80
N VAL A 60 3.10 -13.32 20.36
CA VAL A 60 1.89 -12.58 20.00
C VAL A 60 1.86 -12.33 18.49
N GLU A 61 0.68 -12.48 17.88
CA GLU A 61 0.48 -12.18 16.47
C GLU A 61 0.71 -10.69 16.20
N ARG A 62 1.43 -10.39 15.11
CA ARG A 62 1.86 -9.03 14.80
C ARG A 62 0.76 -8.27 14.05
N PRO A 63 0.19 -7.19 14.60
CA PRO A 63 -0.81 -6.40 13.89
C PRO A 63 -0.14 -5.45 12.89
N GLN A 64 -0.96 -4.82 12.03
CA GLN A 64 -0.49 -3.81 11.07
C GLN A 64 -0.10 -2.48 11.74
N PHE A 65 -0.62 -2.21 12.94
CA PHE A 65 -0.34 -1.01 13.71
C PHE A 65 -0.51 -1.27 15.21
N ILE A 66 0.10 -0.41 16.02
CA ILE A 66 -0.05 -0.37 17.46
C ILE A 66 -0.28 1.06 17.95
N LEU A 67 -0.93 1.18 19.10
CA LEU A 67 -0.97 2.40 19.90
C LEU A 67 -0.08 2.21 21.12
N ILE A 68 0.71 3.23 21.44
CA ILE A 68 1.68 3.23 22.54
C ILE A 68 1.30 4.36 23.49
N HIS A 69 0.92 4.03 24.71
CA HIS A 69 0.49 4.96 25.74
C HIS A 69 1.60 5.16 26.76
N PHE A 70 2.14 6.37 26.80
CA PHE A 70 3.13 6.81 27.77
C PHE A 70 2.41 7.49 28.93
N ILE A 71 2.65 7.01 30.14
CA ILE A 71 2.03 7.54 31.36
C ILE A 71 3.11 8.18 32.21
N LYS A 72 2.94 9.47 32.51
CA LYS A 72 3.75 10.21 33.48
C LYS A 72 3.02 10.27 34.81
N VAL A 73 3.60 9.61 35.80
CA VAL A 73 3.16 9.68 37.20
C VAL A 73 3.71 10.97 37.80
N ILE A 74 2.83 11.85 38.27
CA ILE A 74 3.20 13.12 38.87
C ILE A 74 3.28 12.89 40.39
N LYS A 75 4.43 13.16 40.99
CA LYS A 75 4.55 13.13 42.46
C LYS A 75 3.71 14.28 43.04
N PRO A 76 2.86 14.04 44.06
CA PRO A 76 2.07 15.11 44.66
C PRO A 76 3.01 16.15 45.28
N HIS A 77 3.02 17.35 44.71
CA HIS A 77 3.57 18.51 45.40
C HIS A 77 2.55 18.97 46.45
N PHE A 78 3.03 19.50 47.58
CA PHE A 78 2.27 19.92 48.77
C PHE A 78 1.05 20.84 48.56
N ILE A 79 0.70 21.25 47.33
CA ILE A 79 -0.32 22.26 47.03
C ILE A 79 -1.39 21.77 46.02
N SER A 80 -1.18 20.67 45.29
CA SER A 80 -2.14 20.22 44.27
C SER A 80 -3.00 19.05 44.75
N THR A 81 -4.31 19.24 44.77
CA THR A 81 -5.34 18.18 44.82
C THR A 81 -5.07 17.15 43.71
N ASP A 82 -4.84 15.89 44.09
CA ASP A 82 -4.63 14.70 43.25
C ASP A 82 -4.17 14.98 41.80
N PRO A 83 -2.85 15.07 41.53
CA PRO A 83 -2.39 15.19 40.17
C PRO A 83 -2.58 13.83 39.47
N ALA A 84 -3.68 13.69 38.75
CA ALA A 84 -3.94 12.52 37.90
C ALA A 84 -2.75 12.30 36.95
N PRO A 85 -2.36 11.04 36.69
CA PRO A 85 -1.28 10.76 35.75
C PRO A 85 -1.62 11.33 34.36
N SER A 86 -0.62 11.94 33.73
CA SER A 86 -0.78 12.47 32.36
C SER A 86 -0.41 11.40 31.34
N ARG A 87 -1.15 11.37 30.23
CA ARG A 87 -1.01 10.36 29.17
C ARG A 87 -0.70 11.01 27.83
N ILE A 88 0.31 10.49 27.14
CA ILE A 88 0.60 10.78 25.74
C ILE A 88 0.45 9.47 24.96
N THR A 89 -0.30 9.50 23.86
CA THR A 89 -0.43 8.33 22.99
C THR A 89 0.31 8.58 21.67
N MET A 90 1.09 7.59 21.24
CA MET A 90 1.73 7.54 19.94
C MET A 90 1.14 6.39 19.13
N PHE A 91 0.96 6.60 17.84
CA PHE A 91 0.64 5.54 16.90
C PHE A 91 1.90 5.13 16.14
N LYS A 92 2.08 3.83 15.95
CA LYS A 92 3.16 3.30 15.13
C LYS A 92 2.58 2.24 14.18
N LYS A 93 2.70 2.50 12.88
CA LYS A 93 2.47 1.48 11.85
C LYS A 93 3.63 0.48 11.91
N ILE A 94 3.31 -0.80 11.89
CA ILE A 94 4.30 -1.86 11.94
C ILE A 94 4.62 -2.27 10.52
N GLN A 95 5.87 -2.07 10.12
CA GLN A 95 6.36 -2.58 8.85
C GLN A 95 6.48 -4.10 8.95
N PHE A 96 6.07 -4.81 7.90
CA PHE A 96 6.02 -6.28 7.87
C PHE A 96 7.38 -6.94 8.17
N HIS A 97 8.49 -6.22 7.93
CA HIS A 97 9.89 -6.69 8.04
C HIS A 97 10.58 -6.35 9.34
N GLN A 98 10.08 -5.35 10.05
CA GLN A 98 10.72 -4.90 11.29
C GLN A 98 10.59 -6.01 12.34
N LYS A 99 11.73 -6.61 12.71
CA LYS A 99 11.80 -7.52 13.87
C LYS A 99 11.77 -6.75 15.18
N ILE A 100 12.32 -5.54 15.14
CA ILE A 100 12.39 -4.58 16.23
C ILE A 100 11.73 -3.30 15.74
N ILE A 101 10.76 -2.81 16.51
CA ILE A 101 10.11 -1.53 16.32
C ILE A 101 10.82 -0.53 17.23
N THR A 102 11.40 0.49 16.63
CA THR A 102 12.04 1.60 17.37
C THR A 102 11.13 2.82 17.34
N PHE A 103 10.98 3.46 18.49
CA PHE A 103 10.30 4.74 18.63
C PHE A 103 10.97 5.60 19.70
N HIS A 104 10.79 6.91 19.57
CA HIS A 104 11.46 7.91 20.39
C HIS A 104 10.45 8.73 21.18
N MET A 105 10.77 9.04 22.43
CA MET A 105 9.93 9.86 23.29
C MET A 105 10.75 10.99 23.93
N ALA A 106 10.29 12.23 23.68
CA ALA A 106 10.90 13.44 24.23
C ALA A 106 10.39 13.80 25.64
N SER A 107 9.16 13.38 25.98
CA SER A 107 8.51 13.73 27.26
C SER A 107 8.74 12.68 28.32
N ASP A 108 8.93 13.08 29.58
CA ASP A 108 9.12 12.13 30.68
C ASP A 108 7.93 11.16 30.82
N PHE A 109 8.24 9.90 31.08
CA PHE A 109 7.25 8.85 31.33
C PHE A 109 7.76 7.84 32.35
N HIS A 110 6.84 7.10 32.96
CA HIS A 110 7.12 6.08 33.97
C HIS A 110 6.54 4.71 33.58
N LEU A 111 5.41 4.71 32.87
CA LEU A 111 4.77 3.50 32.35
C LEU A 111 4.61 3.61 30.84
N VAL A 112 4.77 2.49 30.15
CA VAL A 112 4.43 2.38 28.73
C VAL A 112 3.54 1.17 28.51
N PHE A 113 2.34 1.43 27.99
CA PHE A 113 1.40 0.39 27.57
C PHE A 113 1.33 0.35 26.04
N VAL A 114 1.24 -0.85 25.48
CA VAL A 114 0.97 -1.05 24.04
C VAL A 114 -0.43 -1.63 23.90
N GLN A 115 -1.24 -0.99 23.07
CA GLN A 115 -2.56 -1.45 22.70
C GLN A 115 -2.50 -2.06 21.30
N LEU A 116 -2.87 -3.33 21.22
CA LEU A 116 -3.09 -4.10 20.01
C LEU A 116 -4.60 -4.33 19.90
N GLU A 117 -5.26 -3.63 18.98
CA GLU A 117 -6.73 -3.62 18.87
C GLU A 117 -7.39 -3.24 20.21
N THR A 118 -7.90 -4.21 20.98
CA THR A 118 -8.52 -4.02 22.29
C THR A 118 -7.70 -4.61 23.45
N ILE A 119 -6.52 -5.16 23.18
CA ILE A 119 -5.67 -5.84 24.17
C ILE A 119 -4.51 -4.93 24.57
N TYR A 120 -4.25 -4.84 25.87
CA TYR A 120 -3.20 -3.98 26.44
C TYR A 120 -2.03 -4.81 26.98
N TYR A 121 -0.81 -4.31 26.79
CA TYR A 121 0.43 -4.93 27.28
C TYR A 121 1.27 -3.89 28.02
N LEU A 122 1.75 -4.21 29.22
CA LEU A 122 2.67 -3.35 29.97
C LEU A 122 4.11 -3.70 29.59
N ILE A 123 4.79 -2.83 28.84
CA ILE A 123 6.13 -3.12 28.30
C ILE A 123 7.26 -2.42 29.05
N VAL A 124 6.96 -1.34 29.79
CA VAL A 124 7.93 -0.57 30.58
C VAL A 124 7.28 -0.12 31.89
N LEU A 125 7.99 -0.35 33.00
CA LEU A 125 7.67 0.13 34.33
C LEU A 125 8.98 0.63 34.97
N GLN A 126 9.11 1.93 35.16
CA GLN A 126 10.29 2.54 35.77
C GLN A 126 9.90 3.55 36.87
N HIS A 127 10.74 3.63 37.90
CA HIS A 127 10.51 4.54 39.04
C HIS A 127 11.04 5.95 38.78
N GLU A 128 12.15 6.05 38.06
CA GLU A 128 12.77 7.32 37.68
C GLU A 128 12.93 7.35 36.16
N TYR A 129 12.61 8.50 35.57
CA TYR A 129 12.86 8.76 34.16
C TYR A 129 14.33 9.10 33.97
N ILE A 130 15.01 8.33 33.12
CA ILE A 130 16.41 8.56 32.75
C ILE A 130 16.42 9.13 31.33
N PRO A 131 16.82 10.40 31.13
CA PRO A 131 16.93 10.98 29.79
C PRO A 131 17.93 10.19 28.94
N THR A 132 17.72 10.16 27.62
CA THR A 132 18.67 9.60 26.63
C THR A 132 18.96 8.09 26.72
N ILE A 133 18.24 7.34 27.58
CA ILE A 133 18.42 5.89 27.70
C ILE A 133 17.84 5.15 26.48
N VAL A 134 18.42 3.99 26.16
CA VAL A 134 17.85 3.04 25.20
C VAL A 134 17.19 1.91 25.99
N ILE A 135 15.87 1.75 25.85
CA ILE A 135 15.09 0.72 26.52
C ILE A 135 14.79 -0.40 25.52
N SER A 136 15.31 -1.60 25.75
CA SER A 136 14.95 -2.78 24.97
C SER A 136 13.88 -3.60 25.68
N THR A 137 12.76 -3.86 25.00
CA THR A 137 11.64 -4.64 25.52
C THR A 137 11.09 -5.60 24.46
N GLN A 138 10.26 -6.54 24.89
CA GLN A 138 9.56 -7.47 24.03
C GLN A 138 8.10 -7.52 24.45
N ILE A 139 7.16 -7.68 23.53
CA ILE A 139 5.76 -7.96 23.80
C ILE A 139 5.60 -9.47 23.90
N SER A 140 5.14 -9.93 25.06
CA SER A 140 4.81 -11.33 25.31
C SER A 140 3.48 -11.48 26.05
N SER A 141 2.88 -12.67 25.99
CA SER A 141 1.61 -12.96 26.70
C SER A 141 1.71 -12.73 28.22
N SER A 142 2.90 -12.87 28.81
CA SER A 142 3.14 -12.62 30.24
C SER A 142 3.01 -11.16 30.66
N GLN A 143 3.11 -10.22 29.72
CA GLN A 143 2.96 -8.78 29.97
C GLN A 143 1.55 -8.26 29.64
N ARG A 144 0.67 -9.14 29.16
CA ARG A 144 -0.71 -8.80 28.86
C ARG A 144 -1.39 -8.33 30.13
N CYS A 145 -2.11 -7.21 30.03
CA CYS A 145 -3.04 -6.74 31.04
C CYS A 145 -4.42 -7.30 30.67
N PRO A 146 -4.87 -8.43 31.26
CA PRO A 146 -6.18 -8.99 30.97
C PRO A 146 -7.31 -8.08 31.44
N HIS A 147 -8.48 -8.29 30.85
CA HIS A 147 -9.69 -7.63 31.28
C HIS A 147 -10.20 -8.22 32.60
N ILE A 148 -10.80 -7.41 33.46
CA ILE A 148 -11.27 -7.85 34.80
C ILE A 148 -12.28 -9.01 34.72
N ARG A 149 -13.05 -9.11 33.62
CA ARG A 149 -13.96 -10.25 33.32
C ARG A 149 -13.27 -11.59 33.21
N GLU A 150 -12.00 -11.59 32.85
CA GLU A 150 -11.19 -12.83 32.75
C GLU A 150 -10.67 -13.28 34.13
N LEU A 151 -10.74 -12.39 35.14
CA LEU A 151 -10.13 -12.59 36.46
C LEU A 151 -11.15 -12.72 37.60
N LEU A 152 -12.37 -12.20 37.42
CA LEU A 152 -13.45 -12.25 38.40
C LEU A 152 -14.63 -13.06 37.88
N ASP A 153 -15.34 -13.74 38.78
CA ASP A 153 -16.61 -14.40 38.47
C ASP A 153 -17.64 -13.42 37.90
N GLU A 154 -18.50 -13.88 36.99
CA GLU A 154 -19.49 -13.05 36.28
C GLU A 154 -20.32 -12.15 37.21
N VAL A 155 -20.72 -12.68 38.38
CA VAL A 155 -21.52 -11.96 39.37
C VAL A 155 -20.80 -10.74 39.95
N LEU A 156 -19.47 -10.80 40.11
CA LEU A 156 -18.67 -9.73 40.72
C LEU A 156 -18.33 -8.62 39.72
N VAL A 157 -18.30 -8.94 38.42
CA VAL A 157 -18.04 -7.98 37.34
C VAL A 157 -19.19 -6.97 37.24
N ASP A 158 -20.43 -7.43 37.42
CA ASP A 158 -21.65 -6.64 37.27
C ASP A 158 -21.96 -5.75 38.48
N TYR A 159 -21.13 -5.81 39.54
CA TYR A 159 -21.28 -4.89 40.66
C TYR A 159 -20.97 -3.43 40.27
N PRO A 160 -21.66 -2.46 40.91
CA PRO A 160 -21.33 -1.04 40.78
C PRO A 160 -19.85 -0.78 41.09
N ILE A 161 -19.26 0.20 40.40
CA ILE A 161 -17.81 0.44 40.40
C ILE A 161 -17.19 0.52 41.79
N LEU A 162 -17.84 1.22 42.73
CA LEU A 162 -17.37 1.37 44.11
C LEU A 162 -17.24 0.03 44.85
N ARG A 163 -18.15 -0.92 44.59
CA ARG A 163 -18.13 -2.26 45.20
C ARG A 163 -17.22 -3.22 44.42
N ARG A 164 -16.98 -2.97 43.14
CA ARG A 164 -16.06 -3.76 42.32
C ARG A 164 -14.60 -3.47 42.67
N VAL A 165 -14.24 -2.20 42.86
CA VAL A 165 -12.88 -1.74 43.18
C VAL A 165 -12.38 -2.33 44.51
N THR A 166 -13.25 -2.60 45.49
CA THR A 166 -12.83 -3.23 46.75
C THR A 166 -12.23 -4.63 46.56
N ASN A 167 -12.55 -5.31 45.45
CA ASN A 167 -12.04 -6.65 45.15
C ASN A 167 -10.73 -6.64 44.34
N TYR A 168 -10.26 -5.48 43.88
CA TYR A 168 -9.07 -5.39 43.02
C TYR A 168 -7.79 -5.83 43.71
N HIS A 169 -7.65 -5.56 45.01
CA HIS A 169 -6.51 -6.11 45.77
C HIS A 169 -6.56 -7.65 45.83
N THR A 170 -7.75 -8.25 45.91
CA THR A 170 -7.91 -9.72 45.92
C THR A 170 -7.44 -10.34 44.62
N VAL A 171 -7.72 -9.69 43.48
CA VAL A 171 -7.24 -10.12 42.16
C VAL A 171 -5.71 -10.23 42.14
N CYS A 172 -5.00 -9.19 42.60
CA CYS A 172 -3.52 -9.22 42.69
C CYS A 172 -2.99 -10.26 43.68
N LYS A 173 -3.76 -10.63 44.71
CA LYS A 173 -3.39 -11.68 45.67
C LYS A 173 -3.58 -13.08 45.10
N GLN A 174 -4.65 -13.31 44.34
CA GLN A 174 -4.97 -14.61 43.73
C GLN A 174 -4.08 -14.91 42.53
N HIS A 175 -3.72 -13.90 41.74
CA HIS A 175 -2.87 -14.04 40.56
C HIS A 175 -1.47 -13.49 40.80
N SER A 176 -0.59 -14.30 41.40
CA SER A 176 0.78 -13.91 41.77
C SER A 176 1.70 -13.56 40.59
N HIS A 177 1.36 -13.91 39.37
CA HIS A 177 2.13 -13.55 38.17
C HIS A 177 1.54 -12.34 37.41
N LEU A 178 0.42 -11.80 37.88
CA LEU A 178 -0.26 -10.67 37.23
C LEU A 178 0.48 -9.37 37.51
N MET A 179 0.87 -8.66 36.45
CA MET A 179 1.55 -7.36 36.53
C MET A 179 0.54 -6.21 36.47
N CYS A 180 -0.50 -6.36 35.64
CA CYS A 180 -1.49 -5.33 35.39
C CYS A 180 -2.82 -5.97 34.96
N PHE A 181 -3.92 -5.21 35.07
CA PHE A 181 -5.23 -5.57 34.51
C PHE A 181 -6.04 -4.29 34.29
N HIS A 182 -7.15 -4.39 33.56
CA HIS A 182 -8.02 -3.24 33.34
C HIS A 182 -9.50 -3.59 33.51
N ASP A 183 -10.31 -2.57 33.80
CA ASP A 183 -11.75 -2.70 33.92
C ASP A 183 -12.49 -2.23 32.64
N ASN A 184 -13.81 -2.38 32.65
CA ASN A 184 -14.67 -2.11 31.48
C ASN A 184 -14.68 -0.62 31.06
N GLU A 185 -14.34 0.33 31.94
CA GLU A 185 -14.80 1.71 31.76
C GLU A 185 -13.79 2.79 32.15
N THR A 186 -13.01 2.61 33.22
CA THR A 186 -12.33 3.74 33.87
C THR A 186 -10.95 3.46 34.44
N PHE A 187 -10.60 2.22 34.79
CA PHE A 187 -9.37 1.96 35.54
C PHE A 187 -8.40 1.02 34.84
N MET A 188 -7.15 1.46 34.77
CA MET A 188 -5.99 0.62 34.53
C MET A 188 -5.29 0.40 35.88
N CYS A 189 -4.98 -0.85 36.21
CA CYS A 189 -4.45 -1.23 37.50
C CYS A 189 -3.11 -1.96 37.35
N LEU A 190 -2.18 -1.66 38.27
CA LEU A 190 -0.91 -2.34 38.45
C LEU A 190 -0.94 -3.16 39.75
N CYS A 191 -0.43 -4.38 39.71
CA CYS A 191 -0.24 -5.17 40.93
C CYS A 191 1.16 -4.90 41.51
N THR A 192 1.21 -4.39 42.74
CA THR A 192 2.47 -4.14 43.44
C THR A 192 3.13 -5.44 43.91
N GLN A 193 4.39 -5.35 44.33
CA GLN A 193 5.09 -6.48 44.95
C GLN A 193 4.37 -6.99 46.21
N GLU A 194 3.73 -6.09 46.96
CA GLU A 194 2.90 -6.39 48.13
C GLU A 194 1.51 -6.95 47.77
N ARG A 195 1.24 -7.20 46.49
CA ARG A 195 -0.03 -7.74 45.97
C ARG A 195 -1.22 -6.83 46.22
N HIS A 196 -0.98 -5.53 46.21
CA HIS A 196 -2.04 -4.53 46.18
C HIS A 196 -2.24 -4.04 44.76
N ALA A 197 -3.51 -3.87 44.35
CA ALA A 197 -3.84 -3.14 43.14
C ALA A 197 -3.63 -1.63 43.35
N ASN A 198 -2.84 -1.01 42.49
CA ASN A 198 -2.69 0.43 42.37
C ASN A 198 -3.32 0.86 41.04
N CYS A 199 -4.46 1.54 41.09
CA CYS A 199 -5.28 1.83 39.93
C CYS A 199 -5.32 3.33 39.65
N PHE A 200 -5.31 3.68 38.37
CA PHE A 200 -5.44 5.06 37.92
C PHE A 200 -6.47 5.16 36.80
N HIS A 201 -7.04 6.34 36.66
CA HIS A 201 -8.04 6.59 35.63
C HIS A 201 -7.41 6.49 34.24
N PHE A 202 -7.98 5.63 33.39
CA PHE A 202 -7.56 5.41 32.02
C PHE A 202 -8.80 5.47 31.12
N ASN A 203 -8.89 6.52 30.29
CA ASN A 203 -9.99 6.64 29.34
C ASN A 203 -9.71 5.72 28.13
N PHE A 204 -10.44 4.60 28.05
CA PHE A 204 -10.36 3.62 26.96
C PHE A 204 -11.06 4.08 25.66
N ASN A 205 -11.99 5.04 25.75
CA ASN A 205 -12.76 5.58 24.64
C ASN A 205 -12.29 6.99 24.21
N MET A 206 -10.99 7.28 24.35
CA MET A 206 -10.49 8.62 24.03
C MET A 206 -10.61 8.88 22.52
N THR A 207 -11.48 9.83 22.15
CA THR A 207 -11.51 10.42 20.81
C THR A 207 -10.36 11.42 20.70
N TYR A 208 -9.46 11.20 19.74
CA TYR A 208 -8.30 12.07 19.52
C TYR A 208 -8.74 13.38 18.86
N ASP A 209 -9.35 14.27 19.64
CA ASP A 209 -9.84 15.57 19.17
C ASP A 209 -8.83 16.72 19.38
N TYR A 210 -8.90 17.64 18.43
CA TYR A 210 -8.04 18.80 18.20
C TYR A 210 -7.73 19.68 19.42
N HIS A 211 -6.45 19.86 19.75
CA HIS A 211 -5.97 20.99 20.57
C HIS A 211 -4.73 21.69 19.99
N PRO A 212 -4.49 22.98 20.33
CA PRO A 212 -3.90 24.00 19.42
C PRO A 212 -2.37 23.97 19.31
N HIS A 213 -1.70 23.15 20.11
CA HIS A 213 -0.27 22.89 19.98
C HIS A 213 -0.11 21.45 19.50
N CYS A 214 0.01 21.34 18.17
CA CYS A 214 0.11 20.15 17.33
C CYS A 214 0.13 18.80 18.08
N PRO A 215 -1.01 18.09 18.14
CA PRO A 215 -1.01 16.69 18.48
C PRO A 215 -0.28 15.91 17.38
N THR A 216 0.55 14.96 17.81
CA THR A 216 1.23 13.96 17.00
C THR A 216 0.27 13.28 16.01
N LYS A 217 0.64 13.31 14.72
CA LYS A 217 0.04 12.67 13.53
C LYS A 217 -1.43 12.20 13.68
N LYS A 218 -2.36 12.92 13.04
CA LYS A 218 -3.70 12.39 12.74
C LYS A 218 -3.58 11.13 11.87
N ILE A 219 -4.38 10.11 12.18
CA ILE A 219 -4.41 8.85 11.44
C ILE A 219 -5.73 8.74 10.71
N CYS A 220 -5.67 8.42 9.42
CA CYS A 220 -6.83 7.96 8.70
C CYS A 220 -6.89 6.43 8.85
N ASN A 221 -7.97 5.91 9.45
CA ASN A 221 -8.22 4.47 9.43
C ASN A 221 -8.63 4.08 8.00
N CYS A 222 -7.72 3.50 7.25
CA CYS A 222 -7.95 3.15 5.85
C CYS A 222 -8.84 1.93 5.77
N GLN A 223 -9.94 2.05 5.04
CA GLN A 223 -10.66 0.87 4.60
C GLN A 223 -9.72 -0.02 3.76
N GLU A 224 -9.98 -1.33 3.72
CA GLU A 224 -9.26 -2.25 2.84
C GLU A 224 -9.09 -1.68 1.42
N CYS A 225 -7.90 -1.93 0.86
CA CYS A 225 -7.45 -1.40 -0.43
C CYS A 225 -7.21 0.12 -0.47
N PHE A 226 -7.12 0.81 0.68
CA PHE A 226 -6.60 2.18 0.76
C PHE A 226 -5.26 2.23 1.51
N TYR A 227 -4.34 3.09 1.05
CA TYR A 227 -2.96 3.18 1.53
C TYR A 227 -2.49 4.63 1.64
N GLY A 228 -1.34 4.81 2.28
CA GLY A 228 -0.73 6.10 2.59
C GLY A 228 -1.25 6.73 3.89
N ASP A 229 -0.51 7.69 4.42
CA ASP A 229 -0.74 8.29 5.75
C ASP A 229 -2.12 8.95 5.93
N LYS A 230 -2.79 9.28 4.83
CA LYS A 230 -4.13 9.90 4.78
C LYS A 230 -5.15 9.03 4.03
N CYS A 231 -4.87 7.75 3.81
CA CYS A 231 -5.68 6.86 2.95
C CYS A 231 -5.94 7.43 1.56
N GLN A 232 -5.03 8.26 1.07
CA GLN A 232 -5.19 9.00 -0.18
C GLN A 232 -4.99 8.11 -1.41
N PHE A 233 -4.44 6.91 -1.24
CA PHE A 233 -4.17 5.98 -2.31
C PHE A 233 -5.14 4.81 -2.23
N THR A 234 -5.54 4.29 -3.39
CA THR A 234 -6.48 3.17 -3.43
C THR A 234 -6.14 2.18 -4.53
N THR A 235 -6.10 0.89 -4.18
CA THR A 235 -5.98 -0.21 -5.13
C THR A 235 -7.33 -0.77 -5.56
N LYS A 236 -8.46 -0.24 -5.07
CA LYS A 236 -9.81 -0.66 -5.51
C LYS A 236 -9.99 -0.57 -7.03
N HIS A 237 -9.29 0.37 -7.67
CA HIS A 237 -9.34 0.66 -9.10
C HIS A 237 -8.27 -0.11 -9.90
N SER A 238 -7.36 -0.80 -9.21
CA SER A 238 -6.16 -1.45 -9.75
C SER A 238 -6.05 -2.92 -9.34
N GLY A 239 -7.13 -3.56 -8.88
CA GLY A 239 -7.12 -4.89 -8.24
C GLY A 239 -6.52 -6.04 -9.06
N LEU A 240 -6.17 -5.82 -10.33
CA LEU A 240 -5.46 -6.76 -11.21
C LEU A 240 -4.12 -6.24 -11.77
N SER A 241 -3.62 -5.08 -11.32
CA SER A 241 -2.34 -4.56 -11.79
C SER A 241 -1.17 -5.24 -11.07
N LEU A 242 -0.09 -5.48 -11.82
CA LEU A 242 1.15 -6.05 -11.26
C LEU A 242 1.69 -5.22 -10.08
N ASP A 243 1.53 -3.89 -10.15
CA ASP A 243 1.99 -2.96 -9.12
C ASP A 243 1.21 -3.15 -7.81
N SER A 244 -0.10 -3.41 -7.90
CA SER A 244 -0.95 -3.70 -6.74
C SER A 244 -0.74 -5.11 -6.18
N ILE A 245 -0.52 -6.10 -7.05
CA ILE A 245 -0.37 -7.50 -6.64
C ILE A 245 1.00 -7.77 -6.04
N LEU A 246 2.06 -7.20 -6.63
CA LEU A 246 3.44 -7.55 -6.29
C LEU A 246 4.19 -6.43 -5.57
N GLY A 247 3.84 -5.15 -5.79
CA GLY A 247 4.62 -4.01 -5.32
C GLY A 247 4.90 -4.03 -3.82
N TYR A 248 3.88 -4.26 -2.98
CA TYR A 248 4.04 -4.29 -1.52
C TYR A 248 4.87 -5.48 -1.02
N HIS A 249 4.93 -6.57 -1.78
CA HIS A 249 5.69 -7.77 -1.44
C HIS A 249 7.18 -7.68 -1.81
N ILE A 250 7.60 -6.63 -2.52
CA ILE A 250 9.01 -6.37 -2.86
C ILE A 250 9.60 -5.43 -1.82
N HIS A 251 10.71 -5.82 -1.20
CA HIS A 251 11.32 -5.08 -0.10
C HIS A 251 12.47 -4.19 -0.58
N PRO A 252 12.53 -2.93 -0.10
CA PRO A 252 13.65 -2.05 -0.41
C PRO A 252 14.95 -2.59 0.18
N HIS A 253 16.07 -2.36 -0.50
CA HIS A 253 17.44 -2.70 -0.07
C HIS A 253 17.74 -4.18 0.17
N LEU A 254 16.79 -5.10 -0.05
CA LEU A 254 17.04 -6.54 0.01
C LEU A 254 17.39 -7.11 -1.37
N SER A 255 18.39 -7.99 -1.43
CA SER A 255 18.76 -8.70 -2.65
C SER A 255 17.66 -9.67 -3.10
N ILE A 256 17.59 -9.99 -4.40
CA ILE A 256 16.54 -10.86 -4.99
C ILE A 256 16.41 -12.22 -4.27
N ASN A 257 17.53 -12.79 -3.80
CA ASN A 257 17.52 -14.08 -3.11
C ASN A 257 16.90 -14.02 -1.70
N GLN A 258 16.89 -12.83 -1.08
CA GLN A 258 16.35 -12.55 0.25
C GLN A 258 14.93 -12.00 0.19
N GLN A 259 14.39 -11.74 -1.02
CA GLN A 259 13.01 -11.31 -1.20
C GLN A 259 12.02 -12.42 -0.81
N SER A 260 10.76 -12.03 -0.62
CA SER A 260 9.68 -12.95 -0.27
C SER A 260 9.51 -14.09 -1.29
N LEU A 261 8.99 -15.23 -0.82
CA LEU A 261 8.71 -16.39 -1.68
C LEU A 261 7.82 -16.02 -2.87
N LEU A 262 6.83 -15.14 -2.65
CA LEU A 262 5.91 -14.67 -3.67
C LEU A 262 6.63 -13.92 -4.81
N VAL A 263 7.59 -13.05 -4.48
CA VAL A 263 8.41 -12.34 -5.48
C VAL A 263 9.26 -13.31 -6.29
N ARG A 264 9.91 -14.27 -5.62
CA ARG A 264 10.76 -15.27 -6.28
C ARG A 264 9.95 -16.15 -7.24
N ILE A 265 8.77 -16.62 -6.83
CA ILE A 265 7.86 -17.39 -7.70
C ILE A 265 7.42 -16.54 -8.89
N SER A 266 7.09 -15.27 -8.67
CA SER A 266 6.65 -14.36 -9.74
C SER A 266 7.73 -14.15 -10.81
N ILE A 267 9.00 -14.02 -10.40
CA ILE A 267 10.14 -13.92 -11.33
C ILE A 267 10.30 -15.21 -12.14
N ILE A 268 10.24 -16.38 -11.50
CA ILE A 268 10.34 -17.68 -12.18
C ILE A 268 9.19 -17.86 -13.19
N LEU A 269 7.97 -17.54 -12.80
CA LEU A 269 6.81 -17.65 -13.69
C LEU A 269 6.91 -16.68 -14.87
N ALA A 270 7.28 -15.43 -14.64
CA ALA A 270 7.40 -14.43 -15.70
C ALA A 270 8.50 -14.77 -16.71
N THR A 271 9.64 -15.28 -16.24
CA THR A 271 10.73 -15.76 -17.11
C THR A 271 10.30 -16.98 -17.94
N LEU A 272 9.53 -17.91 -17.36
CA LEU A 272 8.95 -19.03 -18.11
C LEU A 272 7.98 -18.56 -19.20
N ILE A 273 7.07 -17.63 -18.84
CA ILE A 273 6.12 -17.01 -19.79
C ILE A 273 6.87 -16.29 -20.92
N LEU A 274 7.97 -15.60 -20.61
CA LEU A 274 8.82 -14.95 -21.61
C LEU A 274 9.37 -15.96 -22.61
N ILE A 275 9.98 -17.04 -22.14
CA ILE A 275 10.63 -18.04 -23.00
C ILE A 275 9.60 -18.73 -23.90
N ILE A 276 8.54 -19.27 -23.31
CA ILE A 276 7.47 -19.98 -24.05
C ILE A 276 6.78 -19.02 -25.03
N GLY A 277 6.52 -17.80 -24.58
CA GLY A 277 5.89 -16.73 -25.34
C GLY A 277 6.68 -16.30 -26.56
N LEU A 278 7.99 -16.08 -26.41
CA LEU A 278 8.87 -15.71 -27.51
C LEU A 278 8.99 -16.82 -28.55
N ILE A 279 9.18 -18.07 -28.12
CA ILE A 279 9.24 -19.22 -29.04
C ILE A 279 7.95 -19.32 -29.85
N SER A 280 6.80 -19.32 -29.17
CA SER A 280 5.47 -19.44 -29.81
C SER A 280 5.19 -18.25 -30.74
N GLY A 281 5.55 -17.05 -30.31
CA GLY A 281 5.38 -15.83 -31.09
C GLY A 281 6.23 -15.81 -32.36
N ILE A 282 7.51 -16.19 -32.26
CA ILE A 282 8.43 -16.24 -33.40
C ILE A 282 7.97 -17.29 -34.41
N LEU A 283 7.62 -18.50 -33.96
CA LEU A 283 7.10 -19.57 -34.84
C LEU A 283 5.81 -19.14 -35.54
N SER A 284 4.89 -18.49 -34.81
CA SER A 284 3.65 -17.93 -35.38
C SER A 284 3.94 -16.86 -36.42
N ASN A 285 4.89 -15.96 -36.14
CA ASN A 285 5.28 -14.89 -37.06
C ASN A 285 5.85 -15.45 -38.37
N LEU A 286 6.74 -16.44 -38.28
CA LEU A 286 7.29 -17.13 -39.44
C LEU A 286 6.18 -17.79 -40.27
N THR A 287 5.21 -18.43 -39.60
CA THR A 287 4.06 -19.09 -40.24
C THR A 287 3.18 -18.08 -40.98
N PHE A 288 2.77 -16.99 -40.33
CA PHE A 288 1.88 -15.99 -40.93
C PHE A 288 2.58 -15.10 -41.98
N LYS A 289 3.92 -15.14 -42.07
CA LYS A 289 4.68 -14.48 -43.14
C LYS A 289 4.54 -15.21 -44.48
N ILE A 290 4.17 -16.48 -44.50
CA ILE A 290 4.02 -17.27 -45.73
C ILE A 290 2.90 -16.66 -46.61
N LYS A 291 3.12 -16.61 -47.93
CA LYS A 291 2.18 -15.97 -48.87
C LYS A 291 0.81 -16.69 -48.92
N SER A 292 0.80 -18.02 -48.86
CA SER A 292 -0.44 -18.83 -48.90
C SER A 292 -1.36 -18.53 -47.73
N VAL A 293 -0.81 -18.28 -46.54
CA VAL A 293 -1.61 -17.97 -45.34
C VAL A 293 -2.22 -16.56 -45.42
N ARG A 294 -1.62 -15.66 -46.20
CA ARG A 294 -2.11 -14.28 -46.44
C ARG A 294 -2.93 -14.14 -47.73
N GLU A 295 -3.50 -15.25 -48.19
CA GLU A 295 -4.48 -15.24 -49.28
C GLU A 295 -5.82 -14.63 -48.89
N LEU A 296 -6.13 -14.60 -47.60
CA LEU A 296 -7.29 -13.95 -47.01
C LEU A 296 -6.83 -12.83 -46.07
N GLY A 297 -7.70 -11.85 -45.81
CA GLY A 297 -7.44 -10.76 -44.86
C GLY A 297 -7.14 -11.27 -43.45
N CYS A 298 -7.70 -12.41 -43.05
CA CYS A 298 -7.50 -12.99 -41.73
C CYS A 298 -6.03 -13.36 -41.46
N GLY A 299 -5.28 -13.70 -42.51
CA GLY A 299 -3.84 -13.91 -42.44
C GLY A 299 -3.04 -12.65 -42.11
N PHE A 300 -3.52 -11.46 -42.53
CA PHE A 300 -2.90 -10.19 -42.15
C PHE A 300 -3.17 -9.83 -40.69
N TYR A 301 -4.39 -10.04 -40.20
CA TYR A 301 -4.71 -9.85 -38.79
C TYR A 301 -3.87 -10.78 -37.89
N LEU A 302 -3.76 -12.06 -38.24
CA LEU A 302 -2.92 -13.03 -37.52
C LEU A 302 -1.42 -12.67 -37.56
N PHE A 303 -0.93 -12.18 -38.70
CA PHE A 303 0.45 -11.71 -38.81
C PHE A 303 0.72 -10.54 -37.84
N VAL A 304 -0.14 -9.51 -37.84
CA VAL A 304 0.02 -8.37 -36.92
C VAL A 304 -0.18 -8.79 -35.46
N SER A 305 -1.16 -9.65 -35.18
CA SER A 305 -1.40 -10.22 -33.84
C SER A 305 -0.17 -10.97 -33.30
N SER A 306 0.56 -11.70 -34.16
CA SER A 306 1.80 -12.37 -33.74
C SER A 306 2.90 -11.37 -33.32
N ILE A 307 3.00 -10.22 -34.00
CA ILE A 307 3.96 -9.16 -33.66
C ILE A 307 3.54 -8.49 -32.35
N THR A 308 2.26 -8.12 -32.20
CA THR A 308 1.75 -7.50 -30.97
C THR A 308 1.89 -8.43 -29.78
N SER A 309 1.66 -9.73 -29.94
CA SER A 309 1.84 -10.74 -28.89
C SER A 309 3.29 -10.81 -28.39
N ILE A 310 4.28 -10.79 -29.30
CA ILE A 310 5.70 -10.73 -28.93
C ILE A 310 5.99 -9.46 -28.12
N LEU A 311 5.51 -8.31 -28.58
CA LEU A 311 5.70 -7.02 -27.91
C LEU A 311 5.07 -7.01 -26.51
N ILE A 312 3.85 -7.54 -26.34
CA ILE A 312 3.16 -7.64 -25.05
C ILE A 312 4.02 -8.38 -24.03
N ILE A 313 4.56 -9.54 -24.42
CA ILE A 313 5.34 -10.40 -23.52
C ILE A 313 6.66 -9.72 -23.13
N ILE A 314 7.29 -9.01 -24.06
CA ILE A 314 8.50 -8.21 -23.80
C ILE A 314 8.18 -7.07 -22.84
N PHE A 315 7.16 -6.25 -23.11
CA PHE A 315 6.79 -5.11 -22.26
C PHE A 315 6.31 -5.55 -20.87
N LEU A 316 5.60 -6.67 -20.75
CA LEU A 316 5.20 -7.24 -19.47
C LEU A 316 6.43 -7.62 -18.62
N ASN A 317 7.44 -8.23 -19.23
CA ASN A 317 8.69 -8.57 -18.55
C ASN A 317 9.50 -7.33 -18.16
N ILE A 318 9.59 -6.35 -19.06
CA ILE A 318 10.24 -5.06 -18.75
C ILE A 318 9.51 -4.38 -17.57
N LYS A 319 8.17 -4.38 -17.56
CA LYS A 319 7.37 -3.84 -16.47
C LYS A 319 7.71 -4.52 -15.13
N LEU A 320 7.77 -5.84 -15.12
CA LEU A 320 8.09 -6.60 -13.91
C LEU A 320 9.48 -6.27 -13.37
N TRP A 321 10.50 -6.28 -14.23
CA TRP A 321 11.86 -5.96 -13.83
C TRP A 321 11.97 -4.52 -13.34
N PHE A 322 11.31 -3.58 -14.01
CA PHE A 322 11.26 -2.20 -13.57
C PHE A 322 10.59 -2.04 -12.20
N LEU A 323 9.46 -2.73 -11.96
CA LEU A 323 8.80 -2.75 -10.66
C LEU A 323 9.76 -3.26 -9.58
N ILE A 324 10.42 -4.40 -9.81
CA ILE A 324 11.38 -4.98 -8.86
C ILE A 324 12.52 -4.01 -8.57
N LEU A 325 13.16 -3.46 -9.60
CA LEU A 325 14.32 -2.58 -9.45
C LEU A 325 13.97 -1.24 -8.81
N SER A 326 12.77 -0.70 -9.07
CA SER A 326 12.29 0.53 -8.41
C SER A 326 11.95 0.28 -6.94
N GLN A 327 11.22 -0.78 -6.61
CA GLN A 327 10.82 -1.09 -5.23
C GLN A 327 12.00 -1.58 -4.36
N MET A 328 13.04 -2.15 -4.97
CA MET A 328 14.32 -2.45 -4.30
C MET A 328 15.17 -1.20 -4.03
N ASN A 329 14.72 -0.02 -4.45
CA ASN A 329 15.44 1.26 -4.36
C ASN A 329 16.79 1.28 -5.11
N ILE A 330 16.93 0.43 -6.15
CA ILE A 330 18.13 0.41 -7.02
C ILE A 330 18.03 1.53 -8.06
N ILE A 331 16.83 1.78 -8.58
CA ILE A 331 16.55 2.84 -9.55
C ILE A 331 15.86 3.99 -8.83
N THR A 332 16.62 5.06 -8.57
CA THR A 332 16.14 6.27 -7.84
C THR A 332 15.92 7.47 -8.75
N SER A 333 16.32 7.40 -10.02
CA SER A 333 16.26 8.54 -10.93
C SER A 333 14.82 8.91 -11.28
N ARG A 334 14.35 10.04 -10.73
CA ARG A 334 12.95 10.49 -10.88
C ARG A 334 12.50 10.62 -12.33
N SER A 335 13.36 11.11 -13.22
CA SER A 335 13.03 11.22 -14.66
C SER A 335 12.82 9.87 -15.32
N PHE A 336 13.62 8.86 -14.96
CA PHE A 336 13.47 7.51 -15.50
C PHE A 336 12.23 6.84 -14.92
N LEU A 337 11.98 6.96 -13.62
CA LEU A 337 10.76 6.47 -12.99
C LEU A 337 9.52 7.09 -13.63
N TRP A 338 9.58 8.39 -13.93
CA TRP A 338 8.48 9.13 -14.55
C TRP A 338 8.21 8.64 -15.97
N PHE A 339 9.25 8.51 -16.80
CA PHE A 339 9.10 8.01 -18.18
C PHE A 339 8.51 6.60 -18.23
N ASN A 340 9.02 5.68 -17.40
CA ASN A 340 8.52 4.31 -17.35
C ASN A 340 7.07 4.26 -16.85
N CYS A 341 6.74 5.07 -15.83
CA CYS A 341 5.40 5.16 -15.27
C CYS A 341 4.35 5.52 -16.33
N HIS A 342 4.65 6.45 -17.24
CA HIS A 342 3.71 6.92 -18.26
C HIS A 342 3.71 6.03 -19.52
N SER A 343 4.88 5.50 -19.90
CA SER A 343 5.06 4.81 -21.19
C SER A 343 4.65 3.34 -21.15
N ILE A 344 5.15 2.57 -20.16
CA ILE A 344 5.03 1.10 -20.16
C ILE A 344 3.57 0.66 -20.03
N GLU A 345 2.84 1.26 -19.09
CA GLU A 345 1.45 0.89 -18.85
C GLU A 345 0.57 1.18 -20.07
N TYR A 346 0.71 2.39 -20.64
CA TYR A 346 -0.03 2.81 -21.82
C TYR A 346 0.25 1.89 -23.01
N LEU A 347 1.52 1.57 -23.28
CA LEU A 347 1.90 0.66 -24.36
C LEU A 347 1.33 -0.73 -24.16
N LEU A 348 1.38 -1.27 -22.94
CA LEU A 348 0.85 -2.60 -22.65
C LEU A 348 -0.67 -2.66 -22.85
N ARG A 349 -1.42 -1.67 -22.35
CA ARG A 349 -2.88 -1.55 -22.55
C ARG A 349 -3.25 -1.40 -24.02
N LEU A 350 -2.53 -0.55 -24.75
CA LEU A 350 -2.74 -0.35 -26.19
C LEU A 350 -2.53 -1.65 -26.98
N LEU A 351 -1.44 -2.36 -26.71
CA LEU A 351 -1.11 -3.61 -27.41
C LEU A 351 -2.15 -4.71 -27.11
N LEU A 352 -2.55 -4.87 -25.84
CA LEU A 352 -3.58 -5.84 -25.43
C LEU A 352 -4.92 -5.56 -26.12
N ALA A 353 -5.43 -4.32 -26.02
CA ALA A 353 -6.69 -3.93 -26.64
C ALA A 353 -6.64 -4.12 -28.17
N THR A 354 -5.54 -3.73 -28.81
CA THR A 354 -5.35 -3.93 -30.25
C THR A 354 -5.39 -5.42 -30.60
N ASN A 355 -4.73 -6.26 -29.81
CA ASN A 355 -4.69 -7.70 -30.04
C ASN A 355 -6.09 -8.34 -29.94
N ASP A 356 -6.89 -7.95 -28.95
CA ASP A 356 -8.26 -8.45 -28.78
C ASP A 356 -9.16 -8.10 -29.98
N TRP A 357 -9.08 -6.86 -30.46
CA TRP A 357 -9.80 -6.42 -31.65
C TRP A 357 -9.32 -7.12 -32.93
N LEU A 358 -8.02 -7.39 -33.07
CA LEU A 358 -7.50 -8.18 -34.19
C LEU A 358 -8.07 -9.61 -34.18
N HIS A 359 -8.15 -10.25 -33.00
CA HIS A 359 -8.79 -11.58 -32.88
C HIS A 359 -10.28 -11.54 -33.23
N ALA A 360 -11.02 -10.51 -32.80
CA ALA A 360 -12.41 -10.32 -33.21
C ALA A 360 -12.54 -10.20 -34.75
N CYS A 361 -11.66 -9.43 -35.40
CA CYS A 361 -11.65 -9.32 -36.86
C CYS A 361 -11.31 -10.64 -37.56
N VAL A 362 -10.41 -11.46 -37.00
CA VAL A 362 -10.15 -12.82 -37.52
C VAL A 362 -11.42 -13.65 -37.50
N THR A 363 -12.19 -13.63 -36.41
CA THR A 363 -13.42 -14.42 -36.28
C THR A 363 -14.52 -13.90 -37.20
N VAL A 364 -14.70 -12.59 -37.31
CA VAL A 364 -15.61 -11.95 -38.28
C VAL A 364 -15.29 -12.40 -39.69
N GLU A 365 -14.03 -12.33 -40.09
CA GLU A 365 -13.65 -12.67 -41.45
C GLU A 365 -13.81 -14.17 -41.73
N ARG A 366 -13.46 -15.04 -40.78
CA ARG A 366 -13.72 -16.49 -40.88
C ARG A 366 -15.22 -16.79 -41.02
N PHE A 367 -16.07 -16.11 -40.27
CA PHE A 367 -17.51 -16.24 -40.40
C PHE A 367 -18.00 -15.80 -41.78
N LEU A 368 -17.54 -14.65 -42.29
CA LEU A 368 -17.91 -14.16 -43.63
C LEU A 368 -17.50 -15.12 -44.74
N VAL A 369 -16.33 -15.77 -44.63
CA VAL A 369 -15.89 -16.79 -45.60
C VAL A 369 -16.88 -17.98 -45.62
N VAL A 370 -17.30 -18.47 -44.47
CA VAL A 370 -18.26 -19.60 -44.37
C VAL A 370 -19.66 -19.17 -44.86
N TYR A 371 -20.10 -17.98 -44.46
CA TYR A 371 -21.44 -17.47 -44.77
C TYR A 371 -21.62 -17.12 -46.26
N LEU A 372 -20.65 -16.43 -46.87
CA LEU A 372 -20.72 -16.02 -48.27
C LEU A 372 -20.27 -17.12 -49.25
N GLY A 373 -19.45 -18.07 -48.79
CA GLY A 373 -18.95 -19.18 -49.59
C GLY A 373 -18.31 -18.70 -50.90
N ILE A 374 -18.88 -19.12 -52.04
CA ILE A 374 -18.38 -18.83 -53.39
C ILE A 374 -18.42 -17.32 -53.70
N ARG A 375 -19.32 -16.55 -53.07
CA ARG A 375 -19.45 -15.10 -53.29
C ARG A 375 -18.40 -14.27 -52.53
N PHE A 376 -17.50 -14.90 -51.78
CA PHE A 376 -16.49 -14.19 -51.00
C PHE A 376 -15.36 -13.63 -51.88
N ASP A 377 -15.19 -12.31 -51.86
CA ASP A 377 -14.16 -11.60 -52.62
C ASP A 377 -12.83 -11.49 -51.83
N LYS A 378 -11.87 -12.36 -52.18
CA LYS A 378 -10.55 -12.42 -51.53
C LYS A 378 -9.70 -11.14 -51.74
N PRO A 379 -9.55 -10.59 -52.97
CA PRO A 379 -8.82 -9.33 -53.18
C PRO A 379 -9.31 -8.17 -52.32
N ASN A 380 -10.62 -7.94 -52.27
CA ASN A 380 -11.18 -6.85 -51.47
C ASN A 380 -10.99 -7.10 -49.97
N SER A 381 -11.15 -8.34 -49.50
CA SER A 381 -10.88 -8.74 -48.11
C SER A 381 -9.46 -8.33 -47.67
N LYS A 382 -8.43 -8.57 -48.49
CA LYS A 382 -7.05 -8.15 -48.18
C LYS A 382 -6.90 -6.63 -48.03
N LYS A 383 -7.56 -5.86 -48.90
CA LYS A 383 -7.51 -4.39 -48.87
C LYS A 383 -8.21 -3.86 -47.61
N TYR A 384 -9.37 -4.40 -47.27
CA TYR A 384 -10.09 -4.05 -46.05
C TYR A 384 -9.30 -4.41 -44.80
N ALA A 385 -8.67 -5.59 -44.75
CA ALA A 385 -7.88 -6.01 -43.59
C ALA A 385 -6.72 -5.05 -43.29
N LYS A 386 -5.94 -4.66 -44.31
CA LYS A 386 -4.85 -3.70 -44.14
C LYS A 386 -5.32 -2.35 -43.62
N ARG A 387 -6.47 -1.86 -44.09
CA ARG A 387 -7.06 -0.59 -43.63
C ARG A 387 -7.60 -0.72 -42.21
N MET A 388 -8.28 -1.83 -41.90
CA MET A 388 -8.89 -2.08 -40.60
C MET A 388 -7.84 -2.18 -39.49
N ILE A 389 -6.69 -2.81 -39.75
CA ILE A 389 -5.57 -2.86 -38.79
C ILE A 389 -5.17 -1.45 -38.34
N TRP A 390 -4.96 -0.52 -39.28
CA TRP A 390 -4.61 0.86 -38.96
C TRP A 390 -5.71 1.59 -38.19
N VAL A 391 -6.97 1.38 -38.57
CA VAL A 391 -8.13 1.97 -37.87
C VAL A 391 -8.22 1.47 -36.44
N ILE A 392 -8.06 0.17 -36.21
CA ILE A 392 -8.09 -0.43 -34.86
C ILE A 392 -7.01 0.20 -33.98
N VAL A 393 -5.75 0.23 -34.44
CA VAL A 393 -4.63 0.79 -33.68
C VAL A 393 -4.88 2.25 -33.32
N LEU A 394 -5.43 3.04 -34.25
CA LEU A 394 -5.71 4.46 -34.01
C LEU A 394 -6.85 4.65 -33.01
N LEU A 395 -7.94 3.88 -33.13
CA LEU A 395 -9.09 3.96 -32.23
C LEU A 395 -8.74 3.49 -30.82
N THR A 396 -7.96 2.41 -30.67
CA THR A 396 -7.51 1.92 -29.36
C THR A 396 -6.50 2.87 -28.71
N ALA A 397 -5.62 3.50 -29.49
CA ALA A 397 -4.71 4.53 -28.97
C ALA A 397 -5.48 5.76 -28.45
N ALA A 398 -6.47 6.22 -29.22
CA ALA A 398 -7.28 7.38 -28.84
C ALA A 398 -8.12 7.14 -27.57
N SER A 399 -8.73 5.96 -27.44
CA SER A 399 -9.60 5.65 -26.29
C SER A 399 -8.83 5.58 -24.96
N ILE A 400 -7.58 5.09 -24.99
CA ILE A 400 -6.76 4.84 -23.79
C ILE A 400 -5.85 6.05 -23.45
N LEU A 401 -5.79 7.08 -24.30
CA LEU A 401 -4.89 8.25 -24.14
C LEU A 401 -5.02 8.98 -22.79
N HIS A 402 -6.17 8.88 -22.12
CA HIS A 402 -6.40 9.49 -20.81
C HIS A 402 -5.53 8.87 -19.69
N ASP A 403 -5.15 7.60 -19.78
CA ASP A 403 -4.37 6.90 -18.75
C ASP A 403 -2.99 7.56 -18.50
N PRO A 404 -2.12 7.74 -19.53
CA PRO A 404 -0.81 8.37 -19.30
C PRO A 404 -0.92 9.82 -18.86
N ILE A 405 -1.98 10.55 -19.20
CA ILE A 405 -2.16 11.96 -18.82
C ILE A 405 -2.40 12.12 -17.32
N HIS A 406 -3.11 11.16 -16.71
CA HIS A 406 -3.51 11.22 -15.31
C HIS A 406 -2.67 10.35 -14.37
N ARG A 407 -1.65 9.67 -14.90
CA ARG A 407 -0.71 8.89 -14.10
C ARG A 407 0.28 9.79 -13.38
N ARG A 408 0.57 9.49 -12.11
CA ARG A 408 1.51 10.27 -11.29
C ARG A 408 2.40 9.37 -10.46
N LEU A 409 3.59 9.88 -10.18
CA LEU A 409 4.50 9.31 -9.19
C LEU A 409 4.16 9.84 -7.80
N PHE A 410 4.14 8.95 -6.82
CA PHE A 410 3.94 9.26 -5.41
C PHE A 410 5.07 8.68 -4.58
N ASP A 411 5.67 9.51 -3.73
CA ASP A 411 6.76 9.11 -2.84
C ASP A 411 6.18 8.83 -1.44
N ASP A 412 6.37 7.62 -0.95
CA ASP A 412 6.11 7.19 0.42
C ASP A 412 7.43 7.29 1.20
N ILE A 413 7.52 8.31 2.05
CA ILE A 413 8.74 8.66 2.80
C ILE A 413 8.96 7.65 3.94
N GLU A 414 7.90 7.12 4.54
CA GLU A 414 8.00 6.18 5.66
C GLU A 414 8.44 4.78 5.19
N GLU A 415 8.03 4.38 3.98
CA GLU A 415 8.42 3.09 3.39
C GLU A 415 9.59 3.19 2.40
N GLU A 416 10.14 4.39 2.17
CA GLU A 416 11.19 4.67 1.17
C GLU A 416 10.85 4.16 -0.24
N ARG A 417 9.60 4.35 -0.67
CA ARG A 417 9.07 3.79 -1.93
C ARG A 417 8.50 4.85 -2.85
N THR A 418 8.68 4.65 -4.15
CA THR A 418 7.98 5.44 -5.18
C THR A 418 6.96 4.57 -5.90
N TRP A 419 5.72 5.03 -5.94
CA TRP A 419 4.59 4.36 -6.57
C TRP A 419 4.17 5.08 -7.85
N CYS A 420 3.76 4.31 -8.86
CA CYS A 420 3.18 4.83 -10.09
C CYS A 420 1.69 4.47 -10.14
N MET A 421 0.82 5.45 -9.90
CA MET A 421 -0.62 5.23 -9.77
C MET A 421 -1.43 6.19 -10.65
N LEU A 422 -2.60 5.73 -11.07
CA LEU A 422 -3.57 6.55 -11.80
C LEU A 422 -4.34 7.44 -10.80
N HIS A 423 -4.32 8.75 -11.03
CA HIS A 423 -4.99 9.72 -10.16
C HIS A 423 -6.01 10.53 -10.98
N ILE A 424 -7.26 10.07 -10.95
CA ILE A 424 -8.37 10.59 -11.77
C ILE A 424 -9.55 11.08 -10.93
N THR A 425 -10.33 12.00 -11.49
CA THR A 425 -11.61 12.44 -10.91
C THR A 425 -12.70 11.36 -11.08
N PRO A 426 -13.78 11.36 -10.28
CA PRO A 426 -14.86 10.36 -10.37
C PRO A 426 -15.49 10.22 -11.77
N GLN A 427 -15.57 11.32 -12.54
CA GLN A 427 -16.14 11.30 -13.90
C GLN A 427 -15.26 10.54 -14.89
N LEU A 428 -13.95 10.81 -14.86
CA LEU A 428 -12.93 10.10 -15.64
C LEU A 428 -12.82 8.62 -15.25
N GLU A 429 -13.15 8.29 -14.00
CA GLU A 429 -13.18 6.92 -13.53
C GLU A 429 -14.28 6.07 -14.19
N ILE A 430 -15.47 6.65 -14.35
CA ILE A 430 -16.57 6.00 -15.09
C ILE A 430 -16.14 5.75 -16.54
N TYR A 431 -15.45 6.72 -17.15
CA TYR A 431 -14.93 6.59 -18.51
C TYR A 431 -13.86 5.49 -18.62
N ASP A 432 -12.85 5.45 -17.74
CA ASP A 432 -11.82 4.39 -17.73
C ASP A 432 -12.47 3.00 -17.59
N ARG A 433 -13.38 2.83 -16.63
CA ARG A 433 -14.12 1.57 -16.45
C ARG A 433 -14.91 1.19 -17.69
N PHE A 434 -15.63 2.14 -18.30
CA PHE A 434 -16.40 1.91 -19.52
C PHE A 434 -15.50 1.47 -20.69
N ILE A 435 -14.38 2.16 -20.92
CA ILE A 435 -13.42 1.84 -21.98
C ILE A 435 -12.79 0.46 -21.76
N ASN A 436 -12.39 0.14 -20.52
CA ASN A 436 -11.85 -1.17 -20.19
C ASN A 436 -12.87 -2.30 -20.43
N ILE A 437 -14.12 -2.10 -20.02
CA ILE A 437 -15.22 -3.06 -20.29
C ILE A 437 -15.46 -3.18 -21.80
N LEU A 438 -15.45 -2.06 -22.54
CA LEU A 438 -15.69 -2.06 -23.98
C LEU A 438 -14.62 -2.84 -24.74
N HIS A 439 -13.33 -2.58 -24.48
CA HIS A 439 -12.24 -3.25 -25.16
C HIS A 439 -12.11 -4.74 -24.80
N PHE A 440 -12.63 -5.16 -23.65
CA PHE A 440 -12.67 -6.57 -23.27
C PHE A 440 -13.94 -7.29 -23.78
N LEU A 441 -15.12 -6.77 -23.41
CA LEU A 441 -16.40 -7.46 -23.59
C LEU A 441 -16.87 -7.48 -25.05
N VAL A 442 -16.62 -6.42 -25.82
CA VAL A 442 -17.10 -6.35 -27.22
C VAL A 442 -16.36 -7.34 -28.11
N PRO A 443 -15.00 -7.38 -28.14
CA PRO A 443 -14.27 -8.41 -28.87
C PRO A 443 -14.62 -9.83 -28.41
N PHE A 444 -14.75 -10.05 -27.09
CA PHE A 444 -15.13 -11.34 -26.53
C PHE A 444 -16.50 -11.81 -27.03
N SER A 445 -17.52 -10.93 -26.95
CA SER A 445 -18.88 -11.24 -27.38
C SER A 445 -18.94 -11.54 -28.88
N LEU A 446 -18.24 -10.75 -29.70
CA LEU A 446 -18.12 -11.00 -31.15
C LEU A 446 -17.49 -12.36 -31.43
N ASN A 447 -16.37 -12.68 -30.78
CA ASN A 447 -15.70 -13.97 -30.94
C ASN A 447 -16.63 -15.14 -30.60
N PHE A 448 -17.35 -15.05 -29.49
CA PHE A 448 -18.26 -16.09 -29.02
C PHE A 448 -19.45 -16.31 -29.98
N ILE A 449 -20.19 -15.25 -30.30
CA ILE A 449 -21.39 -15.31 -31.15
C ILE A 449 -21.02 -15.81 -32.56
N LEU A 450 -19.94 -15.30 -33.13
CA LEU A 450 -19.53 -15.65 -34.48
C LEU A 450 -18.92 -17.06 -34.56
N ALA A 451 -18.25 -17.53 -33.51
CA ALA A 451 -17.81 -18.93 -33.44
C ALA A 451 -19.00 -19.90 -33.47
N ILE A 452 -20.06 -19.64 -32.71
CA ILE A 452 -21.32 -20.41 -32.77
C ILE A 452 -21.92 -20.35 -34.17
N GLY A 453 -21.94 -19.15 -34.77
CA GLY A 453 -22.39 -18.97 -36.14
C GLY A 453 -21.62 -19.84 -37.14
N ILE A 454 -20.29 -19.88 -37.05
CA ILE A 454 -19.44 -20.74 -37.91
C ILE A 454 -19.88 -22.20 -37.79
N ILE A 455 -20.05 -22.71 -36.56
CA ILE A 455 -20.44 -24.12 -36.33
C ILE A 455 -21.80 -24.40 -36.98
N PHE A 456 -22.79 -23.55 -36.74
CA PHE A 456 -24.15 -23.72 -37.25
C PHE A 456 -24.20 -23.70 -38.79
N TYR A 457 -23.57 -22.71 -39.43
CA TYR A 457 -23.58 -22.60 -40.89
C TYR A 457 -22.75 -23.69 -41.56
N THR A 458 -21.66 -24.13 -40.94
CA THR A 458 -20.86 -25.27 -41.44
C THR A 458 -21.68 -26.57 -41.36
N ALA A 459 -22.42 -26.79 -40.28
CA ALA A 459 -23.30 -27.94 -40.14
C ALA A 459 -24.43 -27.92 -41.19
N LYS A 460 -25.06 -26.76 -41.40
CA LYS A 460 -26.11 -26.58 -42.42
C LYS A 460 -25.61 -26.88 -43.83
N GLN A 461 -24.43 -26.36 -44.21
CA GLN A 461 -23.83 -26.62 -45.52
C GLN A 461 -23.56 -28.11 -45.75
N ARG A 462 -23.05 -28.81 -44.72
CA ARG A 462 -22.83 -30.27 -44.80
C ARG A 462 -24.14 -31.04 -44.95
N SER A 463 -25.20 -30.64 -44.25
CA SER A 463 -26.51 -31.28 -44.36
C SER A 463 -27.24 -31.02 -45.69
N SER A 464 -26.89 -29.96 -46.42
CA SER A 464 -27.46 -29.68 -47.75
C SER A 464 -26.68 -30.30 -48.91
N MET A 465 -25.50 -30.88 -48.65
CA MET A 465 -24.64 -31.52 -49.65
C MET A 465 -24.69 -33.06 -49.60
N GLY A 466 -25.21 -33.63 -48.51
CA GLY A 466 -25.59 -35.05 -48.42
C GLY A 466 -27.08 -35.18 -48.63
#